data_AF-A0A349B9X7-F1
#
_entry.id   AF-A0A349B9X7-F1
#
_cell.length_a   1.000
_cell.length_b   1.000
_cell.length_c   1.000
_cell.angle_alpha   90.00
_cell.angle_beta   90.00
_cell.angle_gamma   90.00
#
_symmetry.space_group_name_H-M   'P 1'
#
loop_
_entity.id
_entity.type
_entity.pdbx_description
1 polymer ?
#
loop_
_entity_poly.entity_id
_entity_poly.type
_entity_poly.pdbx_seq_one_letter_code
_entity_poly.pdbx_strand_id
1 'polypeptide(L)' 'MARPKVHHEERVTTAFRLPKELHAKLTDAAAERDLSANFLAVKALEEFLENLVPAEELRLTRSAS' A
#
# COMPACT_ATOMS: atom_id res chain seq x y z
N MET A 1 26.03 -13.41 12.04
CA MET A 1 25.45 -13.12 10.71
C MET A 1 23.93 -13.29 10.82
N ALA A 2 23.13 -12.29 10.46
CA ALA A 2 21.68 -12.40 10.54
C ALA A 2 21.15 -13.39 9.48
N ARG A 3 20.25 -14.29 9.88
CA ARG A 3 19.64 -15.29 9.00
C ARG A 3 18.83 -14.58 7.90
N PRO A 4 18.98 -14.94 6.61
CA PRO A 4 18.14 -14.41 5.55
C PRO A 4 16.67 -14.73 5.87
N LYS A 5 15.79 -13.71 5.87
CA LYS A 5 14.35 -13.93 5.84
C LYS A 5 14.01 -14.48 4.47
N VAL A 6 13.90 -15.81 4.36
CA VAL A 6 13.42 -16.46 3.14
C VAL A 6 11.92 -16.22 3.08
N HIS A 7 11.50 -15.35 2.17
CA HIS A 7 10.10 -15.23 1.77
C HIS A 7 9.83 -16.34 0.76
N HIS A 8 8.75 -17.10 0.93
CA HIS A 8 8.42 -18.25 0.07
C HIS A 8 7.87 -17.85 -1.31
N GLU A 9 7.52 -16.58 -1.48
CA GLU A 9 6.95 -16.03 -2.71
C GLU A 9 7.97 -15.14 -3.45
N GLU A 10 7.92 -15.17 -4.77
CA GLU A 10 8.65 -14.21 -5.60
C GLU A 10 8.06 -12.81 -5.40
N ARG A 11 8.92 -11.82 -5.10
CA ARG A 11 8.50 -10.43 -4.88
C ARG A 11 9.21 -9.49 -5.84
N VAL A 12 8.46 -8.58 -6.42
CA VAL A 12 8.99 -7.45 -7.21
C VAL A 12 9.07 -6.22 -6.31
N THR A 13 10.23 -5.56 -6.28
CA THR A 13 10.36 -4.29 -5.57
C THR A 13 9.71 -3.17 -6.38
N THR A 14 8.68 -2.56 -5.81
CA THR A 14 7.94 -1.45 -6.43
C THR A 14 8.10 -0.19 -5.60
N ALA A 15 8.58 0.89 -6.21
CA ALA A 15 8.74 2.19 -5.56
C ALA A 15 7.55 3.10 -5.85
N PHE A 16 6.84 3.54 -4.81
CA PHE A 16 5.75 4.52 -4.92
C PHE A 16 6.19 5.88 -4.39
N ARG A 17 5.83 6.95 -5.10
CA ARG A 17 5.94 8.33 -4.58
C ARG A 17 4.63 8.68 -3.90
N LEU A 18 4.65 8.76 -2.58
CA LEU A 18 3.49 9.12 -1.78
C LEU A 18 3.57 10.59 -1.34
N PRO A 19 2.44 11.30 -1.24
CA PRO A 19 2.38 12.55 -0.48
C PRO A 19 2.93 12.35 0.94
N LYS A 20 3.68 13.32 1.45
CA LYS A 20 4.37 13.22 2.75
C LYS A 20 3.43 12.83 3.89
N GLU A 21 2.24 13.44 3.93
CA GLU A 21 1.24 13.15 4.94
C GLU A 21 0.70 11.72 4.85
N LEU A 22 0.52 11.18 3.64
CA LEU A 22 0.06 9.81 3.44
C LEU A 22 1.14 8.82 3.88
N HIS A 23 2.40 9.09 3.55
CA HIS A 23 3.52 8.29 4.04
C HIS A 23 3.60 8.28 5.57
N ALA A 24 3.43 9.44 6.22
CA ALA A 24 3.40 9.55 7.67
C ALA A 24 2.27 8.70 8.27
N LYS A 25 1.03 8.87 7.77
CA LYS A 25 -0.13 8.08 8.22
C LYS A 25 0.09 6.57 8.08
N LEU A 26 0.67 6.12 6.96
CA LEU A 26 0.98 4.70 6.75
C LEU A 26 2.01 4.20 7.79
N THR A 27 3.02 5.02 8.07
CA THR A 27 4.08 4.68 9.04
C THR A 27 3.53 4.59 10.45
N ASP A 28 2.72 5.58 10.86
CA ASP A 28 2.08 5.62 12.17
C ASP A 28 1.13 4.43 12.36
N ALA A 29 0.29 4.16 11.37
CA ALA A 29 -0.62 3.02 11.40
C ALA A 29 0.10 1.66 11.50
N ALA A 30 1.26 1.54 10.85
CA ALA A 30 2.10 0.36 10.93
C ALA A 30 2.71 0.20 12.33
N ALA A 31 3.24 1.28 12.90
CA ALA A 31 3.85 1.30 14.22
C ALA A 31 2.83 0.95 15.32
N GLU A 32 1.61 1.51 15.27
CA GLU A 32 0.54 1.21 16.22
C GLU A 32 0.16 -0.28 16.29
N ARG A 33 0.37 -1.02 15.19
CA ARG A 33 -0.05 -2.41 15.03
C ARG A 33 1.11 -3.41 15.14
N ASP A 34 2.33 -2.92 15.39
CA ASP A 34 3.57 -3.72 15.33
C ASP A 34 3.73 -4.45 13.97
N LEU A 35 3.40 -3.73 12.89
CA LEU A 35 3.49 -4.23 11.51
C LEU A 35 4.48 -3.40 10.70
N SER A 36 4.92 -3.94 9.55
CA SER A 36 5.70 -3.16 8.59
C SER A 36 4.80 -2.32 7.69
N ALA A 37 5.25 -1.11 7.32
CA ALA A 37 4.55 -0.26 6.36
C ALA A 37 4.32 -0.98 5.01
N ASN A 38 5.28 -1.80 4.57
CA ASN A 38 5.12 -2.64 3.37
C ASN A 38 3.97 -3.63 3.51
N PHE A 39 3.82 -4.29 4.67
CA PHE A 39 2.73 -5.23 4.89
C PHE A 39 1.37 -4.53 4.80
N LEU A 40 1.21 -3.38 5.47
CA LEU A 40 -0.03 -2.61 5.39
C LEU A 40 -0.30 -2.11 3.97
N ALA A 41 0.72 -1.65 3.24
CA ALA A 41 0.56 -1.23 1.85
C ALA A 41 0.09 -2.38 0.95
N VAL A 42 0.68 -3.57 1.09
CA VAL A 42 0.26 -4.76 0.35
C VAL A 42 -1.19 -5.11 0.66
N LYS A 43 -1.58 -5.16 1.95
CA LYS A 43 -2.97 -5.46 2.34
C LYS A 43 -3.98 -4.42 1.85
N ALA A 44 -3.62 -3.15 1.90
CA ALA A 44 -4.46 -2.09 1.37
C ALA A 44 -4.63 -2.19 -0.16
N LEU A 45 -3.58 -2.57 -0.89
CA LEU A 45 -3.65 -2.77 -2.34
C LEU A 45 -4.48 -4.01 -2.71
N GLU A 46 -4.31 -5.12 -1.99
CA GLU A 46 -5.13 -6.34 -2.17
C GLU A 46 -6.63 -6.00 -1.99
N GLU A 47 -6.99 -5.39 -0.86
CA GLU A 47 -8.37 -4.97 -0.56
C GLU A 47 -8.91 -3.99 -1.61
N PHE A 48 -8.11 -3.00 -2.01
CA PHE A 48 -8.51 -2.02 -3.01
C PHE A 48 -8.77 -2.67 -4.38
N LEU A 49 -7.95 -3.65 -4.78
CA LEU A 49 -8.11 -4.36 -6.05
C LEU A 49 -9.31 -5.31 -6.03
N GLU A 50 -9.56 -5.98 -4.91
CA GLU A 50 -10.75 -6.84 -4.75
C GLU A 50 -12.05 -6.04 -4.81
N ASN A 51 -12.04 -4.82 -4.25
CA ASN A 51 -13.20 -3.92 -4.25
C ASN A 51 -13.17 -2.87 -5.36
N LEU A 52 -12.27 -3.02 -6.34
CA LEU A 52 -12.12 -2.02 -7.39
C LEU A 52 -13.35 -2.04 -8.29
N VAL A 53 -14.16 -0.97 -8.20
CA VAL A 53 -15.20 -0.71 -9.20
C VAL A 53 -14.49 -0.57 -10.56
N PRO A 54 -15.00 -1.18 -11.66
CA PRO A 54 -14.37 -1.11 -12.97
C PRO A 54 -13.91 0.30 -13.33
N ALA A 55 -12.74 0.44 -13.95
CA ALA A 55 -12.16 1.75 -14.24
C ALA A 55 -13.07 2.66 -15.08
N GLU A 56 -13.97 2.06 -15.86
CA GLU A 56 -15.02 2.72 -16.65
C GLU A 56 -16.10 3.39 -15.78
N GLU A 57 -16.29 2.91 -14.55
CA GLU A 57 -17.24 3.41 -13.56
C GLU A 57 -16.57 4.30 -12.49
N LEU A 58 -15.23 4.29 -12.42
CA LEU A 58 -14.44 5.24 -11.64
C LEU A 58 -14.52 6.64 -12.28
N ARG A 59 -15.66 7.31 -12.11
CA ARG A 59 -15.74 8.78 -12.19
C ARG A 59 -14.95 9.35 -11.02
N LEU A 60 -13.63 9.38 -11.14
CA LEU A 60 -12.77 10.17 -10.28
C LEU A 60 -13.25 11.62 -10.43
N THR A 61 -13.97 12.10 -9.42
CA THR A 61 -14.39 13.49 -9.27
C THR A 61 -13.17 14.40 -9.27
N ARG A 62 -12.75 14.80 -10.47
CA ARG A 62 -12.18 16.12 -10.70
C ARG A 62 -13.30 16.95 -11.31
N SER A 63 -14.10 17.58 -10.44
CA SER A 63 -14.62 18.89 -10.80
C SER A 63 -13.39 19.77 -10.98
N ALA A 64 -13.00 20.01 -12.23
CA ALA A 64 -12.18 21.17 -12.55
C ALA A 64 -12.93 22.39 -11.98
N SER A 65 -12.32 23.04 -11.01
CA SER A 65 -12.68 24.39 -10.55
C SER A 65 -11.51 25.29 -10.84
#